data_AF-A0A7V8YWZ5-F1
#
_entry.id   AF-A0A7V8YWZ5-F1
#
_cell.length_a   1.000
_cell.length_b   1.000
_cell.length_c   1.000
_cell.angle_alpha   90.00
_cell.angle_beta   90.00
_cell.angle_gamma   90.00
#
_symmetry.space_group_name_H-M   'P 1'
#
loop_
_entity.id
_entity.type
_entity.pdbx_description
1 polymer ?
#
loop_
_entity_poly.entity_id
_entity_poly.type
_entity_poly.pdbx_seq_one_letter_code
_entity_poly.pdbx_strand_id
1 'polypeptide(L)'
;MVQSKKTANHGFFTYADAFNYNAAGVVTSLQLGNGKWESTQFNSRLPPTQIALGTVQNGTDKLKLDYSYGNWNGSTIDATKNNGNIVQQVITVPTVGVIPGFTATQKWHR
;
A
#
# COMPACT_ATOMS: atom_id res chain seq x y z
N MET A 1 17.31 2.32 -11.58
CA MET A 1 17.28 1.21 -10.61
C MET A 1 17.93 1.67 -9.31
N VAL A 2 17.44 1.21 -8.17
CA VAL A 2 18.03 1.43 -6.84
C VAL A 2 18.66 0.13 -6.39
N GLN A 3 19.91 0.18 -5.95
CA GLN A 3 20.65 -0.98 -5.45
C GLN A 3 20.98 -0.81 -3.98
N SER A 4 21.00 -1.91 -3.23
CA SER A 4 21.40 -1.93 -1.83
C SER A 4 22.33 -3.10 -1.53
N LYS A 5 23.10 -2.98 -0.46
CA LYS A 5 23.90 -4.07 0.11
C LYS A 5 23.65 -4.13 1.61
N LYS A 6 23.58 -5.34 2.15
CA LYS A 6 23.28 -5.55 3.57
C LYS A 6 24.40 -5.03 4.49
N THR A 7 25.66 -5.19 4.08
CA THR A 7 26.84 -4.70 4.79
C THR A 7 27.93 -4.30 3.79
N ALA A 8 29.05 -3.76 4.27
CA ALA A 8 30.19 -3.41 3.44
C ALA A 8 30.75 -4.61 2.63
N ASN A 9 30.65 -5.82 3.19
CA ASN A 9 31.26 -7.05 2.66
C ASN A 9 30.30 -7.88 1.77
N HIS A 10 29.08 -7.39 1.49
CA HIS A 10 28.15 -8.04 0.58
C HIS A 10 28.12 -7.35 -0.79
N GLY A 11 27.69 -8.11 -1.82
CA GLY A 11 27.41 -7.57 -3.15
C GLY A 11 26.18 -6.65 -3.18
N PHE A 12 26.06 -5.88 -4.26
CA PHE A 12 24.87 -5.08 -4.54
C PHE A 12 23.75 -5.96 -5.09
N PHE A 13 22.54 -5.73 -4.59
CA PHE A 13 21.31 -6.34 -5.07
C PHE A 13 20.35 -5.25 -5.54
N THR A 14 19.57 -5.52 -6.57
CA THR A 14 18.46 -4.65 -6.95
C THR A 14 17.49 -4.60 -5.78
N TYR A 15 17.25 -3.40 -5.25
CA TYR A 15 16.24 -3.16 -4.22
C TYR A 15 14.90 -2.83 -4.87
N ALA A 16 14.93 -1.91 -5.84
CA ALA A 16 13.76 -1.47 -6.57
C ALA A 16 14.10 -0.94 -7.97
N ASP A 17 13.19 -1.10 -8.90
CA ASP A 17 13.24 -0.62 -10.27
C ASP A 17 11.83 -0.30 -10.82
N ALA A 18 11.75 0.05 -12.10
CA ALA A 18 10.49 0.32 -12.81
C ALA A 18 9.51 1.29 -12.09
N PHE A 19 10.02 2.41 -11.59
CA PHE A 19 9.23 3.41 -10.88
C PHE A 19 8.25 4.13 -11.83
N ASN A 20 7.00 4.24 -11.39
CA ASN A 20 5.99 5.11 -12.00
C ASN A 20 5.61 6.21 -11.01
N TYR A 21 5.24 7.36 -11.55
CA TYR A 21 4.92 8.55 -10.77
C TYR A 21 3.58 9.13 -11.22
N ASN A 22 2.88 9.80 -10.32
CA ASN A 22 1.77 10.67 -10.70
C ASN A 22 2.28 12.07 -11.10
N ALA A 23 1.38 12.94 -11.55
CA ALA A 23 1.70 14.32 -11.94
C ALA A 23 2.26 15.18 -10.79
N ALA A 24 2.05 14.78 -9.54
CA ALA A 24 2.62 15.44 -8.36
C ALA A 24 4.04 14.94 -8.02
N GLY A 25 4.61 14.03 -8.82
CA GLY A 25 5.94 13.46 -8.60
C GLY A 25 5.99 12.37 -7.52
N VAL A 26 4.84 11.90 -7.02
CA VAL A 26 4.77 10.84 -6.02
C VAL A 26 4.80 9.48 -6.70
N VAL A 27 5.57 8.53 -6.16
CA VAL A 27 5.64 7.15 -6.67
C VAL A 27 4.29 6.46 -6.54
N THR A 28 3.76 5.97 -7.66
CA THR A 28 2.51 5.20 -7.71
C THR A 28 2.72 3.70 -7.84
N SER A 29 3.88 3.28 -8.34
CA SER A 29 4.30 1.88 -8.30
C SER A 29 5.80 1.74 -8.54
N LEU A 30 6.36 0.64 -8.06
CA LEU A 30 7.74 0.21 -8.31
C LEU A 30 7.80 -1.32 -8.28
N GLN A 31 8.72 -1.88 -9.03
CA GLN A 31 9.05 -3.30 -8.91
C GLN A 31 10.16 -3.46 -7.87
N LEU A 32 9.96 -4.38 -6.94
CA LEU A 32 10.92 -4.74 -5.90
C LEU A 32 11.91 -5.77 -6.45
N GLY A 33 13.09 -5.87 -5.84
CA GLY A 33 14.14 -6.83 -6.23
C GLY A 33 13.73 -8.31 -6.27
N ASN A 34 12.59 -8.66 -5.67
CA ASN A 34 11.98 -10.00 -5.72
C ASN A 34 10.96 -10.17 -6.87
N GLY A 35 10.93 -9.22 -7.81
CA GLY A 35 10.05 -9.15 -8.96
C GLY A 35 8.59 -8.79 -8.66
N LYS A 36 8.22 -8.57 -7.39
CA LYS A 36 6.86 -8.15 -7.00
C LYS A 36 6.69 -6.66 -7.16
N TRP A 37 5.45 -6.22 -7.32
CA TRP A 37 5.11 -4.83 -7.51
C TRP A 37 4.45 -4.26 -6.27
N GLU A 38 5.02 -3.19 -5.72
CA GLU A 38 4.31 -2.31 -4.79
C GLU A 38 3.55 -1.26 -5.60
N SER A 39 2.30 -0.99 -5.24
CA SER A 39 1.46 0.02 -5.90
C SER A 39 0.67 0.82 -4.88
N THR A 40 0.60 2.13 -5.09
CA THR A 40 -0.02 3.07 -4.16
C THR A 40 -1.03 3.94 -4.89
N GLN A 41 -2.25 3.98 -4.37
CA GLN A 41 -3.30 4.90 -4.84
C GLN A 41 -3.45 6.04 -3.84
N PHE A 42 -3.81 7.22 -4.33
CA PHE A 42 -3.93 8.44 -3.54
C PHE A 42 -5.29 9.08 -3.77
N ASN A 43 -5.80 9.80 -2.77
CA ASN A 43 -6.93 10.72 -2.99
C ASN A 43 -6.42 12.11 -3.42
N SER A 44 -7.35 13.05 -3.65
CA SER A 44 -7.04 14.40 -4.14
C SER A 44 -6.18 15.25 -3.20
N ARG A 45 -6.07 14.90 -1.91
CA ARG A 45 -5.19 15.56 -0.94
C ARG A 45 -3.77 14.97 -0.94
N LEU A 46 -3.52 13.93 -1.74
CA LEU A 46 -2.29 13.14 -1.83
C LEU A 46 -1.91 12.22 -0.65
N PRO A 47 -2.73 11.91 0.38
CA PRO A 47 -2.46 10.76 1.23
C PRO A 47 -2.88 9.44 0.53
N PRO A 48 -2.19 8.32 0.83
CA PRO A 48 -2.53 7.01 0.28
C PRO A 48 -3.92 6.53 0.68
N THR A 49 -4.73 6.09 -0.27
CA THR A 49 -5.97 5.33 -0.03
C THR A 49 -5.78 3.83 -0.14
N GLN A 50 -4.69 3.40 -0.79
CA GLN A 50 -4.35 1.99 -0.90
C GLN A 50 -2.84 1.81 -1.02
N ILE A 51 -2.31 0.77 -0.39
CA ILE A 51 -1.00 0.19 -0.70
C ILE A 51 -1.22 -1.29 -1.01
N ALA A 52 -0.72 -1.75 -2.16
CA ALA A 52 -0.90 -3.12 -2.63
C ALA A 52 0.44 -3.76 -2.99
N LEU A 53 0.51 -5.08 -2.81
CA LEU A 53 1.60 -5.93 -3.28
C LEU A 53 1.03 -6.99 -4.23
N GLY A 54 1.63 -7.12 -5.40
CA GLY A 54 1.20 -8.06 -6.43
C GLY A 54 2.33 -8.70 -7.23
N THR A 55 1.99 -9.71 -8.02
CA THR A 55 2.88 -10.32 -9.02
C THR A 55 3.00 -9.49 -10.30
N VAL A 56 2.06 -8.56 -10.51
CA VAL A 56 2.06 -7.57 -11.61
C VAL A 56 1.79 -6.18 -11.05
N GLN A 57 2.09 -5.13 -11.83
CA GLN A 57 1.79 -3.75 -11.46
C GLN A 57 0.30 -3.57 -11.13
N ASN A 58 -0.01 -2.88 -10.04
CA ASN A 58 -1.36 -2.72 -9.46
C ASN A 58 -2.04 -4.03 -9.02
N GLY A 59 -1.32 -5.16 -9.04
CA GLY A 59 -1.83 -6.44 -8.54
C GLY A 59 -2.02 -6.41 -7.03
N THR A 60 -3.06 -7.10 -6.56
CA THR A 60 -3.40 -7.22 -5.13
C THR A 60 -3.31 -8.67 -4.65
N ASP A 61 -2.68 -9.56 -5.43
CA ASP A 61 -2.65 -11.01 -5.22
C ASP A 61 -1.69 -11.46 -4.11
N LYS A 62 -1.02 -10.53 -3.41
CA LYS A 62 -0.18 -10.81 -2.23
C LYS A 62 -0.62 -10.05 -0.98
N LEU A 63 -0.92 -8.76 -1.11
CA LEU A 63 -1.38 -7.93 -0.01
C LEU A 63 -2.17 -6.74 -0.55
N LYS A 64 -3.19 -6.33 0.20
CA LYS A 64 -3.90 -5.08 -0.03
C LYS A 64 -4.18 -4.41 1.32
N LEU A 65 -3.76 -3.16 1.45
CA LEU A 65 -4.05 -2.27 2.58
C LEU A 65 -4.92 -1.16 2.04
N ASP A 66 -6.19 -1.08 2.45
CA ASP A 66 -7.08 0.04 2.11
C ASP A 66 -7.21 0.98 3.30
N TYR A 67 -7.13 2.28 3.05
CA TYR A 67 -7.20 3.33 4.06
C TYR A 67 -8.41 4.23 3.82
N SER A 68 -9.09 4.59 4.90
CA SER A 68 -10.13 5.62 4.88
C SER A 68 -9.78 6.73 5.85
N TYR A 69 -10.26 7.93 5.53
CA TYR A 69 -10.04 9.16 6.26
C TYR A 69 -11.38 9.83 6.58
N GLY A 70 -11.43 10.59 7.66
CA GLY A 70 -12.67 11.22 8.14
C GLY A 70 -12.85 11.05 9.64
N ASN A 71 -14.09 11.15 10.10
CA ASN A 71 -14.47 10.79 11.46
C ASN A 71 -15.45 9.60 11.45
N TRP A 72 -15.20 8.60 12.28
CA TRP A 72 -16.07 7.44 12.45
C TRP A 72 -17.06 7.68 13.59
N ASN A 73 -18.33 7.79 13.26
CA ASN A 73 -19.41 8.07 14.23
C ASN A 73 -20.00 6.81 14.90
N GLY A 74 -19.36 5.64 14.74
CA GLY A 74 -19.91 4.36 15.19
C GLY A 74 -20.70 3.59 14.13
N SER A 75 -21.07 4.20 13.01
CA SER A 75 -21.80 3.55 11.91
C SER A 75 -21.26 3.86 10.51
N THR A 76 -20.82 5.09 10.26
CA THR A 76 -20.31 5.55 8.97
C THR A 76 -19.08 6.44 9.15
N ILE A 77 -18.22 6.50 8.13
CA ILE A 77 -17.12 7.44 8.07
C ILE A 77 -17.60 8.73 7.39
N ASP A 78 -17.55 9.84 8.11
CA ASP A 78 -17.78 11.18 7.56
C ASP A 78 -16.48 11.69 6.94
N ALA A 79 -16.36 11.57 5.62
CA ALA A 79 -15.19 11.98 4.86
C ALA A 79 -14.97 13.51 4.83
N THR A 80 -15.99 14.31 5.15
CA THR A 80 -15.86 15.78 5.21
C THR A 80 -15.00 16.23 6.39
N LYS A 81 -14.89 15.38 7.42
CA LYS A 81 -14.08 15.59 8.62
C LYS A 81 -12.66 14.99 8.51
N ASN A 82 -12.13 14.89 7.29
CA ASN A 82 -10.77 14.42 7.06
C ASN A 82 -9.74 15.44 7.60
N ASN A 83 -9.03 15.04 8.65
CA ASN A 83 -7.98 15.82 9.32
C ASN A 83 -6.56 15.31 9.02
N GLY A 84 -6.40 14.46 8.00
CA GLY A 84 -5.13 13.85 7.62
C GLY A 84 -4.82 12.53 8.32
N ASN A 85 -5.52 12.17 9.41
CA ASN A 85 -5.32 10.88 10.07
C ASN A 85 -6.20 9.79 9.46
N ILE A 86 -5.62 8.59 9.36
CA ILE A 86 -6.36 7.38 9.00
C ILE A 86 -7.38 7.08 10.11
N VAL A 87 -8.63 6.85 9.70
CA VAL A 87 -9.73 6.46 10.61
C VAL A 87 -10.08 4.99 10.47
N GLN A 88 -9.76 4.37 9.34
CA GLN A 88 -9.92 2.94 9.10
C GLN A 88 -8.78 2.38 8.26
N GLN A 89 -8.33 1.18 8.62
CA GLN A 89 -7.47 0.34 7.80
C GLN A 89 -8.14 -1.01 7.59
N VAL A 90 -8.19 -1.47 6.34
CA VAL A 90 -8.55 -2.85 5.99
C VAL A 90 -7.32 -3.54 5.44
N ILE A 91 -6.88 -4.61 6.12
CA ILE A 91 -5.77 -5.46 5.70
C ILE A 91 -6.38 -6.68 5.03
N THR A 92 -6.01 -6.95 3.79
CA THR A 92 -6.42 -8.15 3.05
C THR A 92 -5.19 -8.91 2.55
N VAL A 93 -5.08 -10.16 2.97
CA VAL A 93 -4.16 -11.15 2.41
C VAL A 93 -5.02 -12.13 1.61
N PRO A 94 -4.87 -12.22 0.28
CA PRO A 94 -5.69 -13.11 -0.54
C PRO A 94 -5.48 -14.59 -0.22
N THR A 95 -6.49 -15.40 -0.52
CA THR A 95 -6.36 -16.87 -0.53
C THR A 95 -5.35 -17.30 -1.58
N VAL A 96 -4.45 -18.23 -1.22
CA VAL A 96 -3.45 -18.80 -2.13
C VAL A 96 -3.69 -20.31 -2.25
N GLY A 97 -4.23 -20.74 -3.39
CA GLY A 97 -4.65 -22.12 -3.58
C GLY A 97 -5.73 -22.51 -2.57
N VAL A 98 -5.43 -23.47 -1.70
CA VAL A 98 -6.34 -23.93 -0.62
C VAL A 98 -6.10 -23.22 0.72
N ILE A 99 -5.06 -22.39 0.83
CA ILE A 99 -4.75 -21.67 2.08
C ILE A 99 -5.68 -20.46 2.16
N PRO A 100 -6.60 -20.40 3.13
CA PRO A 100 -7.53 -19.29 3.25
C PRO A 100 -6.78 -17.98 3.47
N GLY A 101 -7.26 -16.93 2.83
CA GLY A 101 -6.80 -15.57 3.06
C GLY A 101 -7.16 -15.06 4.45
N PHE A 102 -6.79 -13.81 4.70
CA PHE A 102 -7.06 -13.11 5.95
C PHE A 102 -7.57 -11.70 5.65
N THR A 103 -8.61 -11.28 6.37
CA THR A 103 -9.07 -9.90 6.36
C THR A 103 -9.22 -9.40 7.78
N ALA A 104 -8.61 -8.25 8.07
CA ALA A 104 -8.81 -7.54 9.33
C ALA A 104 -9.14 -6.07 9.08
N THR A 105 -10.12 -5.58 9.82
CA THR A 105 -10.55 -4.18 9.79
C THR A 105 -10.27 -3.55 11.14
N GLN A 106 -9.53 -2.46 11.14
CA GLN A 106 -9.28 -1.63 12.31
C GLN A 106 -9.91 -0.27 12.08
N LYS A 107 -10.59 0.24 13.09
CA LYS A 107 -11.23 1.56 13.09
C LYS A 107 -10.83 2.31 14.34
N TRP A 108 -10.57 3.60 14.18
CA TRP A 108 -10.22 4.48 15.29
C TRP A 108 -11.28 5.57 15.43
N HIS A 109 -11.70 5.79 16.67
CA HIS A 109 -12.56 6.92 17.02
C HIS A 109 -11.69 8.12 17.38
N ARG A 110 -12.19 9.32 17.05
CA ARG A 110 -11.66 10.58 17.55
C ARG A 110 -12.75 11.33 18.28
#